data_AF-A0A836I351-F1
#
_entry.id   AF-A0A836I351-F1
#
_cell.length_a   1.000
_cell.length_b   1.000
_cell.length_c   1.000
_cell.angle_alpha   90.00
_cell.angle_beta   90.00
_cell.angle_gamma   90.00
#
_symmetry.space_group_name_H-M   'P 1'
#
loop_
_entity.id
_entity.type
_entity.pdbx_description
1 polymer ?
#
loop_
_entity_poly.entity_id
_entity_poly.type
_entity_poly.pdbx_seq_one_letter_code
_entity_poly.pdbx_strand_id
1 'polypeptide(L)'
;MHASHEDEAPCAIPSKLWRECLKQYDYGPDKPKGACEEHRTKFYDCVKDWTARTQSKSYSYTQFELPKSCGHEAEKLHQCMMMNMFEVSHCQRDMAVLKRCAARADPEVRRYLQGDEAIADLEKEIEDTTGLKRLWYKAIGKL
;
A
#
# COMPACT_ATOMS: atom_id res chain seq x y z
N MET A 1 -4.03 28.70 -20.49
CA MET A 1 -4.66 27.57 -19.79
C MET A 1 -3.88 27.34 -18.51
N HIS A 2 -4.34 27.92 -17.39
CA HIS A 2 -3.72 27.70 -16.08
C HIS A 2 -4.31 26.41 -15.51
N ALA A 3 -3.47 25.40 -15.32
CA ALA A 3 -3.84 24.18 -14.62
C ALA A 3 -4.24 24.56 -13.17
N SER A 4 -5.44 24.17 -12.77
CA SER A 4 -5.95 24.33 -11.40
C SER A 4 -5.07 23.53 -10.44
N HIS A 5 -4.49 24.25 -9.50
CA HIS A 5 -3.52 23.80 -8.50
C HIS A 5 -4.22 23.16 -7.29
N GLU A 6 -5.25 22.32 -7.51
CA GLU A 6 -6.24 21.99 -6.47
C GLU A 6 -6.38 20.51 -6.04
N ASP A 7 -5.63 19.54 -6.56
CA ASP A 7 -5.78 18.13 -6.12
C ASP A 7 -4.47 17.35 -5.95
N GLU A 8 -3.35 18.02 -5.67
CA GLU A 8 -2.14 17.29 -5.30
C GLU A 8 -2.15 16.94 -3.81
N ALA A 9 -2.03 15.63 -3.52
CA ALA A 9 -1.87 15.12 -2.16
C ALA A 9 -0.78 15.92 -1.40
N PRO A 10 -0.92 16.12 -0.07
CA PRO A 10 0.07 16.87 0.70
C PRO A 10 1.46 16.28 0.48
N CYS A 11 2.45 17.15 0.25
CA CYS A 11 3.84 16.75 -0.02
C CYS A 11 4.06 15.96 -1.32
N ALA A 12 3.18 16.07 -2.33
CA ALA A 12 3.33 15.40 -3.63
C ALA A 12 4.66 15.71 -4.33
N ILE A 13 5.09 16.97 -4.35
CA ILE A 13 6.35 17.40 -4.98
C ILE A 13 7.58 16.73 -4.33
N PRO A 14 7.84 16.87 -3.02
CA PRO A 14 9.00 16.23 -2.40
C PRO A 14 8.91 14.70 -2.46
N SER A 15 7.70 14.12 -2.43
CA SER A 15 7.49 12.69 -2.64
C SER A 15 7.94 12.24 -4.05
N LYS A 16 7.57 12.99 -5.09
CA LYS A 16 7.95 12.72 -6.48
C LYS A 16 9.47 12.78 -6.66
N LEU A 17 10.11 13.84 -6.16
CA LEU A 17 11.56 14.02 -6.24
C LEU A 17 12.32 12.88 -5.56
N TRP A 18 11.85 12.44 -4.39
CA TRP A 18 12.46 11.31 -3.70
C TRP A 18 12.32 10.00 -4.48
N ARG A 19 11.13 9.70 -5.01
CA ARG A 19 10.91 8.49 -5.84
C ARG A 19 11.74 8.48 -7.12
N GLU A 20 11.87 9.63 -7.79
CA GLU A 20 12.71 9.76 -9.00
C GLU A 20 14.18 9.50 -8.68
N CYS A 21 14.69 10.06 -7.58
CA CYS A 21 16.05 9.77 -7.11
C CYS A 21 16.25 8.27 -6.83
N LEU A 22 15.32 7.65 -6.10
CA LEU A 22 15.44 6.22 -5.74
C LEU A 22 15.54 5.33 -6.99
N LYS A 23 14.76 5.62 -8.04
CA LYS A 23 14.81 4.90 -9.32
C LYS A 23 16.17 4.99 -10.01
N GLN A 24 16.87 6.12 -9.85
CA GLN A 24 18.15 6.36 -10.52
C GLN A 24 19.35 5.83 -9.73
N TYR A 25 19.35 5.96 -8.40
CA TYR A 25 20.56 5.77 -7.60
C TYR A 25 20.50 4.59 -6.62
N ASP A 26 19.48 4.49 -5.77
CA ASP A 26 19.40 3.37 -4.79
C ASP A 26 18.94 2.05 -5.43
N TYR A 27 18.16 2.13 -6.52
CA TYR A 27 17.74 0.99 -7.33
C TYR A 27 18.53 0.81 -8.64
N GLY A 28 19.52 1.68 -8.91
CA GLY A 28 20.42 1.58 -10.05
C GLY A 28 21.45 0.44 -9.92
N PRO A 29 22.14 0.07 -11.00
CA PRO A 29 23.20 -0.96 -10.99
C PRO A 29 24.42 -0.53 -10.16
N ASP A 30 24.73 0.77 -10.15
CA ASP A 30 25.76 1.37 -9.31
C ASP A 30 25.06 2.01 -8.11
N LYS A 31 25.21 1.41 -6.92
CA LYS A 31 24.44 1.76 -5.71
C LYS A 31 25.23 2.59 -4.71
N PRO A 32 25.40 3.91 -4.89
CA PRO A 32 25.87 4.78 -3.83
C PRO A 32 24.77 4.87 -2.76
N LYS A 33 24.91 4.09 -1.69
CA LYS A 33 23.99 4.13 -0.54
C LYS A 33 23.83 5.57 -0.05
N GLY A 34 22.59 6.03 0.06
CA GLY A 34 22.27 7.33 0.65
C GLY A 34 22.31 8.52 -0.31
N ALA A 35 22.44 8.29 -1.62
CA ALA A 35 22.35 9.36 -2.62
C ALA A 35 21.03 10.16 -2.55
N CYS A 36 19.96 9.54 -2.04
CA CYS A 36 18.64 10.15 -1.96
C CYS A 36 18.25 10.65 -0.56
N GLU A 37 19.18 10.69 0.41
CA GLU A 37 18.88 11.10 1.80
C GLU A 37 18.40 12.55 1.92
N GLU A 38 18.90 13.45 1.07
CA GLU A 38 18.42 14.84 1.06
C GLU A 38 16.96 14.92 0.63
N HIS A 39 16.58 14.20 -0.43
CA HIS A 39 15.20 14.16 -0.91
C HIS A 39 14.27 13.47 0.09
N ARG A 40 14.75 12.40 0.74
CA ARG A 40 14.06 11.72 1.83
C ARG A 40 13.76 12.68 2.98
N THR A 41 14.77 13.43 3.44
CA THR A 41 14.63 14.40 4.54
C THR A 41 13.58 15.46 4.21
N LYS A 42 13.65 16.07 3.01
CA LYS A 42 12.67 17.07 2.56
C LYS A 42 11.24 16.53 2.52
N PHE A 43 11.05 15.27 2.13
CA PHE A 43 9.74 14.64 2.15
C PHE A 43 9.22 14.45 3.58
N TYR A 44 10.03 13.89 4.48
CA TYR A 44 9.61 13.66 5.87
C TYR A 44 9.39 14.96 6.65
N ASP A 45 10.17 16.00 6.39
CA ASP A 45 9.96 17.33 6.98
C ASP A 45 8.61 17.90 6.54
N CYS A 46 8.28 17.82 5.25
CA CYS A 46 6.97 18.25 4.75
C CYS A 46 5.83 17.47 5.43
N VAL A 47 5.94 16.15 5.54
CA VAL A 47 4.90 15.32 6.18
C VAL A 47 4.74 15.67 7.65
N LYS A 48 5.85 15.87 8.37
CA LYS A 48 5.84 16.27 9.79
C LYS A 48 5.16 17.62 9.98
N ASP A 49 5.53 18.60 9.16
CA ASP A 49 4.97 19.94 9.16
C ASP A 49 3.48 19.94 8.85
N TRP A 50 3.07 19.20 7.82
CA TRP A 50 1.67 19.08 7.45
C TRP A 50 0.86 18.41 8.57
N THR A 51 1.35 17.30 9.12
CA THR A 51 0.71 16.56 10.22
C THR A 51 0.52 17.43 11.45
N ALA A 52 1.55 18.21 11.83
CA ALA A 52 1.47 19.13 12.97
C ALA A 52 0.41 20.22 12.78
N ARG A 53 0.13 20.63 11.54
CA ARG A 53 -0.86 21.67 11.20
C ARG A 53 -2.27 21.13 11.04
N THR A 54 -2.43 19.90 10.54
CA THR A 54 -3.74 19.38 10.11
C THR A 54 -4.31 18.31 11.02
N GLN A 55 -3.48 17.58 11.77
CA GLN A 55 -3.96 16.49 12.62
C GLN A 55 -4.05 16.93 14.08
N SER A 56 -5.25 16.81 14.64
CA SER A 56 -5.54 17.08 16.06
C SER A 56 -5.00 15.99 16.99
N LYS A 57 -4.67 14.80 16.44
CA LYS A 57 -4.04 13.69 17.15
C LYS A 57 -2.72 13.37 16.48
N SER A 58 -1.67 13.16 17.27
CA SER A 58 -0.41 12.67 16.73
C SER A 58 -0.61 11.28 16.13
N TYR A 59 -0.17 11.07 14.89
CA TYR A 59 -0.06 9.75 14.30
C TYR A 59 0.75 8.82 15.23
N SER A 60 0.14 7.73 15.68
CA SER A 60 0.82 6.71 16.48
C SER A 60 1.06 5.49 15.59
N TYR A 61 2.31 5.23 15.24
CA TYR A 61 2.68 4.05 14.44
C TYR A 61 2.25 2.73 15.11
N THR A 62 2.15 2.72 16.45
CA THR A 62 1.70 1.57 17.24
C THR A 62 0.22 1.21 17.02
N GLN A 63 -0.60 2.13 16.51
CA GLN A 63 -2.02 1.87 16.15
C GLN A 63 -2.17 1.13 14.82
N PHE A 64 -1.11 1.08 14.03
CA PHE A 64 -1.12 0.44 12.71
C PHE A 64 0.06 -0.53 12.55
N GLU A 65 0.53 -1.10 13.66
CA GLU A 65 1.50 -2.19 13.60
C GLU A 65 0.86 -3.37 12.87
N LEU A 66 1.50 -3.78 11.78
CA LEU A 66 1.01 -4.92 11.02
C LEU A 66 1.04 -6.17 11.93
N PRO A 67 -0.09 -6.86 12.11
CA PRO A 67 -0.13 -8.09 12.88
C PRO A 67 0.90 -9.08 12.33
N LYS A 68 1.71 -9.71 13.19
CA LYS A 68 2.73 -10.68 12.78
C LYS A 68 2.17 -11.81 11.91
N SER A 69 0.89 -12.15 12.10
CA SER A 69 0.17 -13.13 11.30
C SER A 69 0.04 -12.75 9.82
N CYS A 70 0.15 -11.46 9.48
CA CYS A 70 0.07 -10.94 8.11
C CYS A 70 1.45 -10.70 7.47
N GLY A 71 2.53 -11.18 8.09
CA GLY A 71 3.90 -10.96 7.61
C GLY A 71 4.16 -11.58 6.24
N HIS A 72 3.51 -12.70 5.92
CA HIS A 72 3.63 -13.35 4.61
C HIS A 72 3.03 -12.50 3.49
N GLU A 73 1.85 -11.92 3.71
CA GLU A 73 1.18 -11.02 2.78
C GLU A 73 1.97 -9.72 2.59
N ALA A 74 2.59 -9.22 3.67
CA ALA A 74 3.45 -8.03 3.59
C ALA A 74 4.71 -8.27 2.77
N GLU A 75 5.35 -9.43 2.94
CA GLU A 75 6.52 -9.80 2.14
C GLU A 75 6.16 -9.93 0.65
N LYS A 76 5.01 -10.51 0.31
CA LYS A 76 4.54 -10.57 -1.09
C LYS A 76 4.34 -9.18 -1.70
N LEU A 77 3.70 -8.28 -0.98
CA LEU A 77 3.55 -6.89 -1.42
C LEU A 77 4.92 -6.23 -1.60
N HIS A 78 5.84 -6.42 -0.64
CA HIS A 78 7.19 -5.88 -0.73
C HIS A 78 7.92 -6.38 -1.99
N GLN A 79 7.87 -7.69 -2.27
CA GLN A 79 8.47 -8.27 -3.47
C GLN A 79 7.85 -7.72 -4.76
N CYS A 80 6.52 -7.60 -4.82
CA CYS A 80 5.87 -6.97 -5.97
C CYS A 80 6.37 -5.54 -6.19
N MET A 81 6.45 -4.74 -5.12
CA MET A 81 6.93 -3.36 -5.18
C MET A 81 8.39 -3.31 -5.65
N MET A 82 9.24 -4.20 -5.17
CA MET A 82 10.64 -4.29 -5.60
C MET A 82 10.76 -4.64 -7.09
N MET A 83 9.97 -5.58 -7.59
CA MET A 83 9.99 -5.98 -9.01
C MET A 83 9.45 -4.90 -9.94
N ASN A 84 8.46 -4.11 -9.48
CA ASN A 84 7.77 -3.10 -10.28
C ASN A 84 8.26 -1.67 -9.98
N MET A 85 9.49 -1.51 -9.50
CA MET A 85 10.09 -0.20 -9.22
C MET A 85 9.20 0.72 -8.36
N PHE A 86 8.52 0.13 -7.39
CA PHE A 86 7.59 0.76 -6.45
C PHE A 86 6.36 1.41 -7.10
N GLU A 87 5.96 0.93 -8.27
CA GLU A 87 4.73 1.32 -8.93
C GLU A 87 3.52 0.56 -8.36
N VAL A 88 2.76 1.23 -7.49
CA VAL A 88 1.65 0.63 -6.72
C VAL A 88 0.52 0.12 -7.60
N SER A 89 0.28 0.72 -8.77
CA SER A 89 -0.76 0.27 -9.72
C SER A 89 -0.56 -1.18 -10.16
N HIS A 90 0.69 -1.66 -10.23
CA HIS A 90 1.00 -3.05 -10.57
C HIS A 90 0.86 -4.02 -9.39
N CYS A 91 0.73 -3.52 -8.17
CA CYS A 91 0.71 -4.31 -6.93
C CYS A 91 -0.62 -4.19 -6.16
N GLN A 92 -1.68 -3.71 -6.82
CA GLN A 92 -2.99 -3.47 -6.19
C GLN A 92 -3.59 -4.74 -5.56
N ARG A 93 -3.41 -5.90 -6.21
CA ARG A 93 -3.90 -7.18 -5.70
C ARG A 93 -3.21 -7.58 -4.39
N ASP A 94 -1.87 -7.53 -4.35
CA ASP A 94 -1.11 -7.87 -3.14
C ASP A 94 -1.40 -6.88 -2.01
N MET A 95 -1.61 -5.60 -2.35
CA MET A 95 -2.05 -4.56 -1.42
C MET A 95 -3.43 -4.89 -0.82
N ALA A 96 -4.40 -5.28 -1.64
CA ALA A 96 -5.74 -5.67 -1.19
C ALA A 96 -5.71 -6.90 -0.28
N VAL A 97 -4.86 -7.89 -0.60
CA VAL A 97 -4.68 -9.09 0.23
C VAL A 97 -4.11 -8.73 1.61
N LEU A 98 -3.09 -7.87 1.66
CA LEU A 98 -2.52 -7.40 2.92
C LEU A 98 -3.54 -6.62 3.75
N LYS A 99 -4.25 -5.67 3.12
CA LYS A 99 -5.32 -4.89 3.74
C LYS A 99 -6.39 -5.79 4.36
N ARG A 100 -6.84 -6.80 3.60
CA ARG A 100 -7.82 -7.80 4.07
C ARG A 100 -7.29 -8.62 5.26
N CYS A 101 -6.02 -9.00 5.27
CA CYS A 101 -5.42 -9.69 6.40
C CYS A 101 -5.42 -8.80 7.65
N ALA A 102 -4.96 -7.55 7.51
CA ALA A 102 -4.90 -6.61 8.62
C ALA A 102 -6.30 -6.29 9.19
N ALA A 103 -7.30 -6.07 8.33
CA ALA A 103 -8.69 -5.88 8.74
C ALA A 103 -9.30 -7.10 9.47
N ARG A 104 -8.82 -8.32 9.19
CA ARG A 104 -9.25 -9.52 9.92
C ARG A 104 -8.65 -9.59 11.31
N ALA A 105 -7.38 -9.23 11.43
CA ALA A 105 -6.61 -9.34 12.66
C ALA A 105 -6.81 -8.16 13.62
N ASP A 106 -7.11 -6.97 13.11
CA ASP A 106 -7.24 -5.75 13.91
C ASP A 106 -8.61 -5.03 13.67
N PRO A 107 -9.45 -4.88 14.72
CA PRO A 107 -10.74 -4.18 14.61
C PRO A 107 -10.64 -2.69 14.27
N GLU A 108 -9.58 -1.99 14.70
CA GLU A 108 -9.36 -0.58 14.38
C GLU A 108 -9.05 -0.44 12.90
N VAL A 109 -8.13 -1.27 12.38
CA VAL A 109 -7.81 -1.34 10.94
C VAL A 109 -9.06 -1.69 10.13
N ARG A 110 -9.88 -2.63 10.60
CA ARG A 110 -11.17 -2.96 9.93
C ARG A 110 -12.07 -1.75 9.79
N ARG A 111 -12.18 -0.93 10.85
CA ARG A 111 -13.01 0.27 10.85
C ARG A 111 -12.47 1.31 9.87
N TYR A 112 -11.15 1.50 9.81
CA TYR A 112 -10.52 2.42 8.88
C TYR A 112 -10.64 2.00 7.41
N LEU A 113 -10.69 0.69 7.14
CA LEU A 113 -10.82 0.13 5.80
C LEU A 113 -12.28 -0.17 5.40
N GLN A 114 -13.25 0.33 6.17
CA GLN A 114 -14.66 0.12 5.86
C GLN A 114 -15.02 0.82 4.54
N GLY A 115 -15.48 0.05 3.56
CA GLY A 115 -15.81 0.55 2.23
C GLY A 115 -14.62 0.61 1.25
N ASP A 116 -13.47 0.02 1.57
CA ASP A 116 -12.35 -0.09 0.64
C ASP A 116 -12.73 -1.00 -0.55
N GLU A 117 -12.88 -0.41 -1.74
CA GLU A 117 -13.31 -1.09 -2.96
C GLU A 117 -12.37 -2.24 -3.35
N ALA A 118 -11.05 -2.10 -3.13
CA ALA A 118 -10.09 -3.13 -3.48
C ALA A 118 -10.25 -4.39 -2.61
N ILE A 119 -10.69 -4.24 -1.35
CA ILE A 119 -11.04 -5.38 -0.50
C ILE A 119 -12.35 -6.02 -0.99
N ALA A 120 -13.36 -5.21 -1.30
CA ALA A 120 -14.65 -5.70 -1.78
C ALA A 120 -14.52 -6.50 -3.10
N ASP A 121 -13.75 -5.98 -4.06
CA ASP A 121 -13.47 -6.65 -5.33
C ASP A 121 -12.73 -7.98 -5.12
N LEU A 122 -11.74 -7.99 -4.22
CA LEU A 122 -11.01 -9.21 -3.86
C LEU A 122 -11.94 -10.25 -3.22
N GLU A 123 -12.85 -9.84 -2.35
CA GLU A 123 -13.80 -10.76 -1.72
C GLU A 123 -14.78 -11.35 -2.72
N LYS A 124 -15.28 -10.53 -3.67
CA LYS A 124 -16.09 -10.99 -4.78
C LYS A 124 -15.35 -12.00 -5.67
N GLU A 125 -14.09 -11.74 -6.02
CA GLU A 125 -13.27 -12.69 -6.79
C GLU A 125 -13.12 -14.04 -6.07
N ILE A 126 -12.93 -14.01 -4.75
CA ILE A 126 -12.83 -15.22 -3.93
C ILE A 126 -14.16 -15.97 -3.90
N GLU A 127 -15.29 -15.28 -3.77
CA GLU A 127 -16.63 -15.89 -3.79
C GLU A 127 -16.94 -16.52 -5.15
N ASP A 128 -16.67 -15.81 -6.24
CA ASP A 128 -16.88 -16.31 -7.60
C ASP A 128 -16.04 -17.57 -7.87
N THR A 129 -14.76 -17.55 -7.50
CA THR A 129 -13.86 -18.70 -7.68
C THR A 129 -14.20 -19.88 -6.78
N THR A 130 -14.63 -19.65 -5.55
CA THR A 130 -15.06 -20.73 -4.63
C THR A 130 -16.43 -21.29 -5.01
N GLY A 131 -17.35 -20.45 -5.50
CA GLY A 131 -18.63 -20.86 -6.06
C GLY A 131 -18.46 -21.77 -7.29
N LEU A 132 -17.57 -21.38 -8.22
CA LEU A 132 -17.19 -22.20 -9.38
C LEU A 132 -16.57 -23.53 -8.96
N LYS A 133 -15.65 -23.53 -7.99
CA LYS A 133 -15.07 -24.79 -7.46
C LYS A 133 -16.12 -25.70 -6.84
N ARG A 134 -17.06 -25.17 -6.04
CA ARG A 134 -18.16 -25.95 -5.46
C ARG A 134 -19.06 -26.57 -6.52
N LEU A 135 -19.40 -25.81 -7.57
CA LEU A 135 -20.17 -26.33 -8.71
C LEU A 135 -19.42 -27.45 -9.43
N TRP A 136 -18.11 -27.28 -9.66
CA TRP A 136 -17.28 -28.31 -10.27
C TRP A 136 -17.18 -29.58 -9.40
N TYR A 137 -16.96 -29.44 -8.10
CA TYR A 137 -16.92 -30.57 -7.15
C TYR A 137 -18.27 -31.32 -7.09
N LYS A 138 -19.40 -30.61 -7.18
CA LYS A 138 -20.73 -31.21 -7.30
C LYS A 138 -20.91 -31.97 -8.62
N ALA A 139 -20.41 -31.43 -9.73
CA ALA A 139 -20.49 -32.05 -11.04
C ALA A 139 -19.65 -33.34 -11.17
N ILE A 140 -18.52 -33.43 -10.46
CA ILE A 140 -17.65 -34.63 -10.44
C ILE A 140 -17.95 -35.60 -9.29
N GLY A 141 -19.01 -35.37 -8.52
CA GLY A 141 -19.46 -36.26 -7.43
C GLY A 141 -18.51 -36.35 -6.24
N LYS A 142 -17.73 -35.30 -5.96
CA LYS A 142 -16.77 -35.24 -4.83
C LYS A 142 -17.26 -34.38 -3.66
N LEU A 143 -18.54 -34.03 -3.63
CA LEU A 143 -19.22 -33.26 -2.58
C LEU A 143 -20.38 -34.06 -2.00
#